data_AF-A0AAJ5D4H4-F1
#
_entry.id   AF-A0AAJ5D4H4-F1
#
_cell.length_a   1.000
_cell.length_b   1.000
_cell.length_c   1.000
_cell.angle_alpha   90.00
_cell.angle_beta   90.00
_cell.angle_gamma   90.00
#
_symmetry.space_group_name_H-M   'P 1'
#
loop_
_entity.id
_entity.type
_entity.pdbx_description
1 polymer ?
#
loop_
_entity_poly.entity_id
_entity_poly.type
_entity_poly.pdbx_seq_one_letter_code
_entity_poly.pdbx_strand_id
1 'polypeptide(L)'
;MSLDNVPEDFPQPSFPIGTQSAQHPFDATLSWRGYVAWVTTEERYDRWAFCEALAKQLLPFAQDEAAKFPGNSAEDALGQVWVAIARMGWVSLAELDWLILRIKALLQW
;
A
#
# COMPACT_ATOMS: atom_id res chain seq x y z
N MET A 1 1.42 19.41 -10.47
CA MET A 1 1.24 18.29 -9.53
C MET A 1 2.27 18.45 -8.43
N SER A 2 1.86 18.54 -7.15
CA SER A 2 2.83 18.55 -6.03
C SER A 2 3.13 17.11 -5.64
N LEU A 3 4.36 16.68 -5.94
CA LEU A 3 4.87 15.35 -5.60
C LEU A 3 5.24 15.21 -4.11
N ASP A 4 5.26 16.34 -3.38
CA ASP A 4 5.55 16.42 -1.94
C ASP A 4 4.41 15.94 -1.02
N ASN A 5 3.30 15.45 -1.60
CA ASN A 5 2.16 14.96 -0.81
C ASN A 5 2.33 13.54 -0.27
N VAL A 6 3.39 12.83 -0.69
CA VAL A 6 3.66 11.47 -0.21
C VAL A 6 4.17 11.55 1.24
N PRO A 7 3.50 10.91 2.21
CA PRO A 7 3.96 10.86 3.59
C PRO A 7 5.35 10.24 3.72
N GLU A 8 6.14 10.72 4.68
CA GLU A 8 7.48 10.19 4.94
C GLU A 8 7.45 8.70 5.31
N ASP A 9 6.40 8.26 6.00
CA ASP A 9 6.16 6.87 6.42
C ASP A 9 5.70 5.94 5.27
N PHE A 10 5.34 6.49 4.09
CA PHE A 10 5.03 5.64 2.94
C PHE A 10 6.29 4.89 2.50
N PRO A 11 6.22 3.56 2.27
CA PRO A 11 7.40 2.74 2.04
C PRO A 11 8.31 3.29 0.95
N GLN A 12 9.60 3.16 1.22
CA GLN A 12 10.65 3.40 0.23
C GLN A 12 11.03 2.10 -0.46
N PRO A 13 11.48 2.16 -1.72
CA PRO A 13 11.88 0.97 -2.45
C PRO A 13 13.15 0.45 -1.81
N SER A 14 13.09 -0.74 -1.23
CA SER A 14 14.27 -1.43 -0.73
C SER A 14 14.98 -2.11 -1.91
N PHE A 15 15.93 -1.40 -2.52
CA PHE A 15 16.90 -2.07 -3.38
C PHE A 15 17.74 -3.02 -2.52
N PRO A 16 17.97 -4.29 -2.93
CA PRO A 16 19.08 -5.02 -2.37
C PRO A 16 20.35 -4.21 -2.69
N ILE A 17 21.11 -3.82 -1.66
CA ILE A 17 22.39 -3.13 -1.83
C ILE A 17 23.30 -4.07 -2.61
N GLY A 18 23.36 -3.85 -3.92
CA GLY A 18 24.08 -4.65 -4.88
C GLY A 18 24.28 -3.82 -6.13
N THR A 19 25.38 -3.08 -6.13
CA THR A 19 26.04 -2.43 -7.28
C THR A 19 25.36 -2.62 -8.65
N GLN A 20 24.84 -1.53 -9.25
CA GLN A 20 25.22 -1.16 -10.61
C GLN A 20 24.75 0.24 -11.01
N SER A 21 25.63 0.89 -11.76
CA SER A 21 25.56 2.25 -12.28
C SER A 21 24.27 2.58 -13.02
N ALA A 22 23.93 3.87 -12.97
CA ALA A 22 22.94 4.51 -13.81
C ALA A 22 23.07 4.11 -15.29
N GLN A 23 21.97 3.64 -15.89
CA GLN A 23 21.67 3.85 -17.31
C GLN A 23 20.20 3.52 -17.65
N HIS A 24 19.47 4.58 -18.00
CA HIS A 24 18.25 4.70 -18.80
C HIS A 24 16.84 4.69 -18.15
N PRO A 25 16.01 5.70 -18.49
CA PRO A 25 14.58 5.73 -18.23
C PRO A 25 13.85 4.87 -19.28
N PHE A 26 12.70 4.30 -18.92
CA PHE A 26 11.91 3.35 -19.72
C PHE A 26 12.49 1.95 -19.87
N ASP A 27 12.22 1.12 -18.86
CA ASP A 27 11.77 -0.26 -19.13
C ASP A 27 10.80 -0.71 -18.03
N ALA A 28 9.66 0.01 -17.98
CA ALA A 28 8.50 -0.36 -17.16
C ALA A 28 7.77 -1.53 -17.81
N THR A 29 8.41 -2.70 -17.82
CA THR A 29 7.73 -3.94 -18.16
C THR A 29 6.97 -4.42 -16.92
N LEU A 30 5.64 -4.30 -16.99
CA LEU A 30 4.65 -4.88 -16.09
C LEU A 30 4.85 -6.41 -16.04
N SER A 31 5.84 -6.89 -15.30
CA SER A 31 6.06 -8.33 -15.12
C SER A 31 5.11 -8.87 -14.06
N TRP A 32 4.09 -9.56 -14.54
CA TRP A 32 3.23 -10.44 -13.77
C TRP A 32 4.08 -11.35 -12.87
N ARG A 33 3.89 -11.24 -11.54
CA ARG A 33 4.56 -11.95 -10.41
C ARG A 33 5.78 -11.31 -9.73
N GLY A 34 6.08 -10.03 -9.91
CA GLY A 34 7.09 -9.38 -9.06
C GLY A 34 6.98 -7.86 -9.10
N TYR A 35 6.83 -7.23 -7.94
CA TYR A 35 6.89 -5.77 -7.84
C TYR A 35 8.31 -5.30 -8.11
N VAL A 36 8.48 -4.51 -9.16
CA VAL A 36 9.74 -3.81 -9.47
C VAL A 36 9.90 -2.66 -8.48
N ALA A 37 11.10 -2.53 -7.91
CA ALA A 37 11.45 -1.40 -7.04
C ALA A 37 11.23 -0.08 -7.79
N TRP A 38 10.41 0.82 -7.23
CA TRP A 38 10.20 2.16 -7.77
C TRP A 38 11.51 2.94 -7.70
N VAL A 39 11.91 3.64 -8.76
CA VAL A 39 13.23 4.32 -8.82
C VAL A 39 13.04 5.84 -8.67
N THR A 40 11.85 6.36 -8.96
CA THR A 40 11.58 7.81 -9.05
C THR A 40 10.54 8.32 -8.04
N THR A 41 10.61 9.62 -7.74
CA THR A 41 9.63 10.33 -6.90
C THR A 41 8.22 10.30 -7.50
N GLU A 42 8.10 10.31 -8.83
CA GLU A 42 6.83 10.22 -9.54
C GLU A 42 6.16 8.86 -9.36
N GLU A 43 6.91 7.77 -9.54
CA GLU A 43 6.41 6.41 -9.29
C GLU A 43 6.02 6.22 -7.83
N ARG A 44 6.79 6.77 -6.88
CA ARG A 44 6.42 6.74 -5.46
C ARG A 44 5.10 7.48 -5.22
N TYR A 45 4.90 8.62 -5.88
CA TYR A 45 3.64 9.37 -5.80
C TYR A 45 2.47 8.57 -6.36
N ASP A 46 2.63 7.93 -7.52
CA ASP A 46 1.56 7.12 -8.12
C ASP A 46 1.21 5.89 -7.26
N ARG A 47 2.22 5.22 -6.70
CA ARG A 47 1.99 4.11 -5.75
C ARG A 47 1.29 4.58 -4.49
N TRP A 48 1.70 5.72 -3.93
CA TRP A 48 1.02 6.32 -2.79
C TRP A 48 -0.42 6.69 -3.14
N ALA A 49 -0.67 7.35 -4.27
CA ALA A 49 -1.99 7.78 -4.70
C ALA A 49 -2.93 6.58 -4.90
N PHE A 50 -2.42 5.48 -5.48
CA PHE A 50 -3.13 4.22 -5.58
C PHE A 50 -3.49 3.66 -4.20
N CYS A 51 -2.53 3.57 -3.28
CA CYS A 51 -2.77 3.04 -1.93
C CYS A 51 -3.73 3.92 -1.12
N GLU A 52 -3.63 5.25 -1.24
CA GLU A 52 -4.52 6.21 -0.59
C GLU A 52 -5.96 6.10 -1.11
N ALA A 53 -6.14 5.92 -2.42
CA ALA A 53 -7.45 5.68 -3.02
C ALA A 53 -8.03 4.33 -2.55
N LEU A 54 -7.19 3.29 -2.50
CA LEU A 54 -7.59 1.96 -2.05
C LEU A 54 -8.01 1.98 -0.56
N ALA A 55 -7.25 2.66 0.30
CA ALA A 55 -7.59 2.82 1.72
C ALA A 55 -8.99 3.42 1.91
N LYS A 56 -9.32 4.47 1.14
CA LYS A 56 -10.66 5.11 1.17
C LYS A 56 -11.77 4.18 0.71
N GLN A 57 -11.52 3.36 -0.31
CA GLN A 57 -12.50 2.38 -0.80
C GLN A 57 -12.75 1.24 0.21
N LEU A 58 -11.76 0.93 1.05
CA LEU A 58 -11.84 -0.15 2.03
C LEU A 58 -12.44 0.26 3.38
N LEU A 59 -12.64 1.56 3.63
CA LEU A 59 -13.33 2.03 4.85
C LEU A 59 -14.69 1.36 5.09
N PRO A 60 -15.64 1.34 4.13
CA PRO A 60 -16.92 0.69 4.33
C PRO A 60 -16.78 -0.83 4.54
N PHE A 61 -15.80 -1.45 3.88
CA PHE A 61 -15.53 -2.89 4.05
C PHE A 61 -15.01 -3.20 5.46
N ALA A 62 -14.08 -2.40 5.98
CA ALA A 62 -13.55 -2.56 7.34
C ALA A 62 -14.66 -2.35 8.40
N GLN A 63 -15.52 -1.35 8.22
CA GLN A 63 -16.66 -1.10 9.11
C GLN A 63 -17.69 -2.24 9.07
N ASP A 64 -17.98 -2.78 7.90
CA ASP A 64 -18.87 -3.93 7.73
C ASP A 64 -18.30 -5.20 8.40
N GLU A 65 -17.00 -5.45 8.26
CA GLU A 65 -16.31 -6.55 8.96
C GLU A 65 -16.36 -6.39 10.48
N ALA A 66 -16.18 -5.17 11.00
CA ALA A 66 -16.32 -4.89 12.43
C ALA A 66 -17.78 -5.06 12.92
N ALA A 67 -18.76 -4.68 12.10
CA ALA A 67 -20.18 -4.78 12.45
C ALA A 67 -20.71 -6.23 12.41
N LYS A 68 -20.19 -7.07 11.52
CA LYS A 68 -20.58 -8.50 11.40
C LYS A 68 -20.32 -9.29 12.69
N PHE A 69 -19.29 -8.91 13.44
CA PHE A 69 -18.87 -9.60 14.64
C PHE A 69 -18.77 -8.59 15.80
N PRO A 70 -19.84 -8.35 16.56
CA PRO A 70 -19.85 -7.34 17.63
C PRO A 70 -18.91 -7.62 18.81
N GLY A 71 -18.17 -8.75 18.79
CA GLY A 71 -17.09 -9.07 19.72
C GLY A 71 -15.68 -8.97 19.14
N ASN A 72 -15.55 -8.70 17.84
CA ASN A 72 -14.25 -8.52 17.20
C ASN A 72 -13.67 -7.16 17.55
N SER A 73 -12.37 -7.16 17.85
CA SER A 73 -11.63 -5.91 18.00
C SER A 73 -11.47 -5.23 16.64
N ALA A 74 -11.15 -3.94 16.65
CA ALA A 74 -10.76 -3.22 15.43
C ALA A 74 -9.59 -3.94 14.71
N GLU A 75 -8.70 -4.59 15.46
CA GLU A 75 -7.56 -5.35 14.92
C GLU A 75 -8.01 -6.60 14.15
N ASP A 76 -9.05 -7.29 14.63
CA ASP A 76 -9.61 -8.46 13.93
C ASP A 76 -10.23 -8.07 12.57
N ALA A 77 -10.98 -6.96 12.55
CA ALA A 77 -11.57 -6.43 11.32
C ALA A 77 -10.47 -6.00 10.33
N LEU A 78 -9.45 -5.28 10.79
CA LEU A 78 -8.29 -4.92 9.96
C LEU A 78 -7.51 -6.14 9.48
N GLY A 79 -7.44 -7.21 10.27
CA GLY A 79 -6.85 -8.49 9.86
C GLY A 79 -7.59 -9.13 8.68
N GLN A 80 -8.92 -9.06 8.65
CA GLN A 80 -9.70 -9.54 7.50
C GLN A 80 -9.44 -8.69 6.24
N VAL A 81 -9.35 -7.36 6.40
CA VAL A 81 -8.95 -6.46 5.30
C VAL A 81 -7.56 -6.81 4.79
N TRP A 82 -6.59 -7.03 5.69
CA TRP A 82 -5.23 -7.41 5.33
C TRP A 82 -5.22 -8.69 4.49
N VAL A 83 -5.92 -9.73 4.92
CA VAL A 83 -6.01 -11.01 4.20
C VAL A 83 -6.69 -10.85 2.84
N ALA A 84 -7.75 -10.05 2.75
CA ALA A 84 -8.45 -9.79 1.50
C ALA A 84 -7.53 -9.13 0.46
N ILE A 85 -6.76 -8.11 0.86
CA ILE A 85 -5.86 -7.39 -0.04
C ILE A 85 -4.60 -8.19 -0.37
N ALA A 86 -4.02 -8.91 0.60
CA ALA A 86 -2.88 -9.78 0.38
C ALA A 86 -3.15 -10.84 -0.71
N ARG A 87 -4.37 -11.39 -0.74
CA ARG A 87 -4.80 -12.38 -1.74
C ARG A 87 -4.90 -11.82 -3.16
N MET A 88 -5.21 -10.53 -3.30
CA MET A 88 -5.32 -9.88 -4.61
C MET A 88 -3.95 -9.65 -5.25
N GLY A 89 -2.90 -9.52 -4.43
CA GLY A 89 -1.54 -9.25 -4.91
C GLY A 89 -1.46 -7.95 -5.70
N TRP A 90 -2.11 -6.88 -5.20
CA TRP A 90 -2.14 -5.53 -5.80
C TRP A 90 -1.13 -4.56 -5.18
N VAL A 91 -0.66 -4.88 -3.98
CA VAL A 91 0.33 -4.10 -3.23
C VAL A 91 1.41 -5.03 -2.69
N SER A 92 2.61 -4.49 -2.49
CA SER A 92 3.68 -5.16 -1.75
C SER A 92 3.30 -5.28 -0.26
N LEU A 93 4.03 -6.12 0.49
CA LEU A 93 3.79 -6.28 1.94
C LEU A 93 3.97 -4.96 2.70
N ALA A 94 5.01 -4.17 2.39
CA ALA A 94 5.25 -2.89 3.04
C ALA A 94 4.15 -1.86 2.75
N GLU A 95 3.62 -1.85 1.53
CA GLU A 95 2.48 -1.01 1.17
C GLU A 95 1.19 -1.49 1.81
N LEU A 96 1.01 -2.81 1.98
CA LEU A 96 -0.12 -3.39 2.68
C LEU A 96 -0.11 -3.00 4.17
N ASP A 97 1.03 -3.10 4.83
CA ASP A 97 1.18 -2.66 6.22
C ASP A 97 0.87 -1.17 6.36
N TRP A 98 1.41 -0.33 5.47
CA TRP A 98 1.09 1.09 5.43
C TRP A 98 -0.42 1.33 5.19
N LEU A 99 -1.04 0.57 4.29
CA LEU A 99 -2.45 0.70 3.96
C LEU A 99 -3.36 0.33 5.14
N ILE A 100 -3.02 -0.70 5.92
CA ILE A 100 -3.77 -1.04 7.14
C ILE A 100 -3.65 0.07 8.19
N LEU A 101 -2.44 0.61 8.40
CA LEU A 101 -2.23 1.75 9.30
C LEU A 101 -3.02 2.98 8.83
N ARG A 102 -3.07 3.20 7.51
CA ARG A 102 -3.82 4.32 6.91
C ARG A 102 -5.32 4.16 7.12
N ILE A 103 -5.87 2.96 6.92
CA ILE A 103 -7.29 2.65 7.18
C ILE A 103 -7.61 2.85 8.66
N LYS A 104 -6.77 2.31 9.55
CA LYS A 104 -6.91 2.48 11.00
C LYS A 104 -6.98 3.96 11.38
N ALA A 105 -6.06 4.77 10.85
CA ALA A 105 -6.04 6.21 11.07
C ALA A 105 -7.30 6.90 10.50
N LEU A 106 -7.79 6.53 9.31
CA LEU A 106 -9.01 7.12 8.75
C LEU A 106 -10.28 6.77 9.54
N LEU A 107 -10.32 5.58 10.15
CA LEU A 107 -11.42 5.12 10.99
C LEU A 107 -11.31 5.60 12.44
N GLN A 108 -10.18 6.19 12.83
CA GLN A 108 -9.88 6.61 14.21
C GLN A 108 -9.93 5.42 15.20
N TRP A 109 -9.40 4.28 14.77
CA TRP A 109 -9.26 3.04 15.55
C TRP A 109 -7.86 2.87 16.15
#